data_AF-A0A7V3D5V3-F1
#
_entry.id   AF-A0A7V3D5V3-F1
#
_cell.length_a   1.000
_cell.length_b   1.000
_cell.length_c   1.000
_cell.angle_alpha   90.00
_cell.angle_beta   90.00
_cell.angle_gamma   90.00
#
_symmetry.space_group_name_H-M   'P 1'
#
loop_
_entity.id
_entity.type
_entity.pdbx_description
1 polymer ?
#
loop_
_entity_poly.entity_id
_entity_poly.type
_entity_poly.pdbx_seq_one_letter_code
_entity_poly.pdbx_strand_id
1 'polypeptide(L)'
;MKIRPGNYWPILCAVPLLLPALIGLPRPVASPAAPRIEGTVCTRGRPTPGARVRLKATELATLTDGRGRFTLPAASSGRITAWKEGYFIAGLPLSSGPLQLQLRPLPGRDDPSYAWVDPYPDPAREFACANCHRQIFQEWQASAHSRSAVGRHFRDLYGDGPGWSLSRQYEDGKGVCAACHAPALAPGDPAFLDLDRVRGQAARGVHCDFCHKVAGLHEGSFGTSHGRDLLKLLRPSQGQLFFGPLDDVDRDEDSFSPLYRDSRYCAACHEGVLFGVEVYRTFSEWKSSPAARAGVPCQDCHMKPTGTMTNIAPGRGG
;
A
#
# COMPACT_ATOMS: atom_id res chain seq x y z
N MET A 1 8.51 69.60 64.82
CA MET A 1 7.16 70.06 65.25
C MET A 1 6.30 68.81 65.43
N LYS A 2 5.90 68.52 66.68
CA LYS A 2 5.18 67.30 67.09
C LYS A 2 3.73 67.32 66.60
N ILE A 3 3.23 66.24 66.00
CA ILE A 3 1.79 65.97 65.85
C ILE A 3 1.52 64.51 66.21
N ARG A 4 0.57 64.31 67.14
CA ARG A 4 0.15 63.03 67.72
C ARG A 4 -0.76 62.25 66.75
N PRO A 5 -0.82 60.91 66.82
CA PRO A 5 -1.82 60.14 66.10
C PRO A 5 -3.16 60.14 66.85
N GLY A 6 -4.25 60.39 66.12
CA GLY A 6 -5.63 60.30 66.62
C GLY A 6 -6.25 58.93 66.31
N ASN A 7 -6.90 58.36 67.31
CA ASN A 7 -7.68 57.12 67.21
C ASN A 7 -8.99 57.38 66.45
N TYR A 8 -9.24 56.61 65.38
CA TYR A 8 -10.55 56.51 64.75
C TYR A 8 -10.99 55.05 64.67
N TRP A 9 -12.13 54.77 65.29
CA TRP A 9 -12.80 53.47 65.32
C TRP A 9 -13.87 53.44 64.21
N PRO A 10 -13.80 52.54 63.21
CA PRO A 10 -14.88 52.43 62.24
C PRO A 10 -16.01 51.54 62.78
N ILE A 11 -17.23 52.03 62.61
CA ILE A 11 -18.50 51.40 62.93
C ILE A 11 -18.75 50.27 61.91
N LEU A 12 -18.95 49.04 62.38
CA LEU A 12 -19.35 47.89 61.57
C LEU A 12 -20.85 47.97 61.28
N CYS A 13 -21.22 48.32 60.04
CA CYS A 13 -22.57 48.10 59.52
C CYS A 13 -22.71 46.66 59.01
N ALA A 14 -23.55 45.85 59.67
CA ALA A 14 -23.91 44.52 59.21
C ALA A 14 -24.89 44.61 58.02
N VAL A 15 -24.49 44.06 56.87
CA VAL A 15 -25.36 43.86 55.71
C VAL A 15 -25.88 42.42 55.75
N PRO A 16 -27.21 42.17 55.73
CA PRO A 16 -27.75 40.82 55.73
C PRO A 16 -27.53 40.16 54.35
N LEU A 17 -26.86 39.01 54.35
CA LEU A 17 -26.72 38.13 53.18
C LEU A 17 -28.06 37.42 52.90
N LEU A 18 -28.73 37.80 51.82
CA LEU A 18 -29.84 37.04 51.25
C LEU A 18 -29.28 35.86 50.44
N LEU A 19 -29.51 34.64 50.92
CA LEU A 19 -29.26 33.39 50.18
C LEU A 19 -30.25 33.28 49.00
N PRO A 20 -29.79 33.20 47.75
CA PRO A 20 -30.68 32.94 46.63
C PRO A 20 -31.16 31.49 46.68
N ALA A 21 -32.47 31.30 46.51
CA ALA A 21 -33.09 29.99 46.39
C ALA A 21 -32.49 29.23 45.19
N LEU A 22 -31.98 28.03 45.44
CA LEU A 22 -31.51 27.10 44.42
C LEU A 22 -32.70 26.61 43.58
N ILE A 23 -33.00 27.32 42.51
CA ILE A 23 -33.89 26.84 41.45
C ILE A 23 -33.17 25.68 40.77
N GLY A 24 -33.70 24.46 40.95
CA GLY A 24 -33.14 23.25 40.36
C GLY A 24 -33.05 23.35 38.85
N LEU A 25 -31.83 23.41 38.32
CA LEU A 25 -31.58 23.35 36.89
C LEU A 25 -32.08 22.01 36.34
N PRO A 26 -32.87 22.00 35.24
CA PRO A 26 -33.30 20.76 34.62
C PRO A 26 -32.07 19.94 34.20
N ARG A 27 -32.04 18.65 34.57
CA ARG A 27 -31.01 17.70 34.11
C ARG A 27 -31.00 17.71 32.58
N PRO A 28 -29.84 17.86 31.93
CA PRO A 28 -29.76 17.75 30.48
C PRO A 28 -30.23 16.35 30.07
N VAL A 29 -31.34 16.29 29.34
CA VAL A 29 -31.80 15.07 28.69
C VAL A 29 -30.75 14.74 27.64
N ALA A 30 -30.07 13.61 27.78
CA ALA A 30 -29.09 13.15 26.80
C ALA A 30 -29.80 12.99 25.45
N SER A 31 -29.40 13.77 24.45
CA SER A 31 -29.86 13.57 23.08
C SER A 31 -29.57 12.12 22.68
N PRO A 32 -30.51 11.43 22.01
CA PRO A 32 -30.25 10.08 21.51
C PRO A 32 -28.98 10.12 20.66
N ALA A 33 -28.03 9.22 20.98
CA ALA A 33 -26.78 9.14 20.24
C ALA A 33 -27.13 8.96 18.75
N ALA A 34 -26.53 9.80 17.89
CA ALA A 34 -26.67 9.65 16.45
C ALA A 34 -26.36 8.20 16.07
N PRO A 35 -27.10 7.59 15.12
CA PRO A 35 -26.86 6.21 14.71
C PRO A 35 -25.38 6.02 14.32
N ARG A 36 -24.82 4.87 14.67
CA ARG A 36 -23.42 4.52 14.40
C ARG A 36 -23.33 3.12 13.84
N ILE A 37 -22.33 2.92 13.00
CA ILE A 37 -21.93 1.57 12.58
C ILE A 37 -20.98 1.06 13.65
N GLU A 38 -21.32 -0.06 14.28
CA GLU A 38 -20.53 -0.68 15.33
C GLU A 38 -20.27 -2.14 15.03
N GLY A 39 -19.09 -2.60 15.41
CA GLY A 39 -18.71 -3.99 15.17
C GLY A 39 -17.40 -4.36 15.86
N THR A 40 -16.90 -5.53 15.49
CA THR A 40 -15.64 -6.08 15.99
C THR A 40 -14.76 -6.57 14.85
N VAL A 41 -13.44 -6.54 15.08
CA VAL A 41 -12.45 -7.20 14.25
C VAL A 41 -11.76 -8.26 15.09
N CYS A 42 -11.70 -9.48 14.56
CA CYS A 42 -11.15 -10.62 15.24
C CYS A 42 -10.15 -11.37 14.36
N THR A 43 -9.19 -12.04 15.01
CA THR A 43 -8.27 -12.99 14.40
C THR A 43 -8.35 -14.28 15.20
N ARG A 44 -8.66 -15.38 14.51
CA ARG A 44 -8.95 -16.70 15.10
C ARG A 44 -9.86 -16.60 16.35
N GLY A 45 -10.95 -15.83 16.25
CA GLY A 45 -11.92 -15.63 17.34
C GLY A 45 -11.45 -14.73 18.49
N ARG A 46 -10.24 -14.17 18.44
CA ARG A 46 -9.71 -13.23 19.46
C ARG A 46 -9.81 -11.79 18.96
N PRO A 47 -10.08 -10.81 19.83
CA PRO A 47 -10.06 -9.40 19.45
C PRO A 47 -8.74 -8.96 18.80
N THR A 48 -8.83 -8.12 17.78
CA THR A 48 -7.66 -7.57 17.08
C THR A 48 -7.59 -6.06 17.25
N PRO A 49 -6.87 -5.53 18.26
CA PRO A 49 -6.68 -4.10 18.45
C PRO A 49 -5.86 -3.46 17.34
N GLY A 50 -6.12 -2.18 17.06
CA GLY A 50 -5.36 -1.40 16.07
C GLY A 50 -5.54 -1.86 14.63
N ALA A 51 -6.49 -2.74 14.33
CA ALA A 51 -6.94 -2.97 12.97
C ALA A 51 -7.65 -1.72 12.45
N ARG A 52 -7.32 -1.31 11.23
CA ARG A 52 -7.97 -0.22 10.52
C ARG A 52 -9.28 -0.71 9.93
N VAL A 53 -10.36 0.00 10.20
CA VAL A 53 -11.70 -0.30 9.69
C VAL A 53 -12.17 0.87 8.85
N ARG A 54 -12.70 0.60 7.65
CA ARG A 54 -13.13 1.63 6.70
C ARG A 54 -14.51 1.32 6.13
N LEU A 55 -15.30 2.36 5.86
CA LEU A 55 -16.42 2.27 4.93
C LEU A 55 -15.87 2.34 3.50
N LYS A 56 -15.94 1.22 2.77
CA LYS A 56 -15.32 1.03 1.44
C LYS A 56 -15.60 2.20 0.50
N ALA A 57 -14.59 2.62 -0.25
CA ALA A 57 -14.59 3.74 -1.19
C ALA A 57 -14.87 5.12 -0.56
N THR A 58 -14.60 5.27 0.74
CA THR A 58 -14.72 6.56 1.45
C THR A 58 -13.52 6.84 2.34
N GLU A 59 -13.36 8.09 2.77
CA GLU A 59 -12.35 8.46 3.76
C GLU A 59 -12.73 8.07 5.20
N LEU A 60 -13.97 7.63 5.44
CA LEU A 60 -14.47 7.28 6.77
C LEU A 60 -13.80 6.00 7.27
N ALA A 61 -12.84 6.18 8.17
CA ALA A 61 -12.09 5.09 8.78
C ALA A 61 -11.83 5.34 10.27
N THR A 62 -11.60 4.25 11.00
CA THR A 62 -11.27 4.25 12.42
C THR A 62 -10.29 3.12 12.74
N LEU A 63 -9.77 3.09 13.96
CA LEU A 63 -8.98 1.98 14.49
C LEU A 63 -9.81 1.25 15.55
N THR A 64 -9.62 -0.06 15.61
CA THR A 64 -10.21 -0.88 16.68
C THR A 64 -9.53 -0.63 18.03
N ASP A 65 -10.33 -0.67 19.09
CA ASP A 65 -9.85 -0.54 20.47
C ASP A 65 -9.17 -1.82 21.00
N GLY A 66 -8.78 -1.82 22.29
CA GLY A 66 -8.17 -2.98 22.96
C GLY A 66 -9.05 -4.24 23.02
N ARG A 67 -10.35 -4.11 22.74
CA ARG A 67 -11.33 -5.21 22.65
C ARG A 67 -11.73 -5.49 21.19
N GLY A 68 -10.98 -4.98 20.22
CA GLY A 68 -11.24 -5.19 18.80
C GLY A 68 -12.50 -4.48 18.31
N ARG A 69 -13.11 -3.59 19.10
CA ARG A 69 -14.35 -2.90 18.73
C ARG A 69 -14.05 -1.69 17.88
N PHE A 70 -14.92 -1.39 16.92
CA PHE A 70 -14.87 -0.17 16.13
C PHE A 70 -16.23 0.52 16.12
N THR A 71 -16.17 1.83 15.88
CA THR A 71 -17.35 2.67 15.71
C THR A 71 -17.09 3.68 14.59
N LEU A 72 -18.02 3.78 13.64
CA LEU A 72 -18.00 4.72 12.52
C LEU A 72 -19.31 5.52 12.46
N PRO A 73 -19.33 6.70 11.81
CA PRO A 73 -20.58 7.42 11.51
C PRO A 73 -21.59 6.53 10.77
N ALA A 74 -22.89 6.78 10.94
CA ALA A 74 -23.93 6.03 10.23
C ALA A 74 -23.75 6.09 8.70
N ALA A 75 -24.05 4.96 8.05
CA ALA A 75 -24.32 4.90 6.62
C ALA A 75 -25.50 3.96 6.38
N SER A 76 -26.32 4.27 5.39
CA SER A 76 -27.52 3.49 5.05
C SER A 76 -27.22 2.25 4.20
N SER A 77 -26.07 2.22 3.52
CA SER A 77 -25.65 1.12 2.67
C SER A 77 -24.13 1.15 2.47
N GLY A 78 -23.57 0.06 1.94
CA GLY A 78 -22.15 -0.07 1.64
C GLY A 78 -21.53 -1.32 2.24
N ARG A 79 -20.20 -1.34 2.26
CA ARG A 79 -19.38 -2.44 2.79
C ARG A 79 -18.37 -1.88 3.78
N ILE A 80 -18.13 -2.63 4.85
CA ILE A 80 -17.05 -2.33 5.80
C ILE A 80 -15.89 -3.25 5.49
N THR A 81 -14.68 -2.70 5.48
CA THR A 81 -13.44 -3.46 5.39
C THR A 81 -12.64 -3.31 6.65
N ALA A 82 -11.81 -4.31 6.95
CA ALA A 82 -10.84 -4.27 8.03
C ALA A 82 -9.50 -4.82 7.54
N TRP A 83 -8.42 -4.17 7.97
CA TRP A 83 -7.06 -4.59 7.66
C TRP A 83 -6.14 -4.34 8.84
N LYS A 84 -5.12 -5.20 8.96
CA LYS A 84 -3.97 -5.01 9.83
C LYS A 84 -2.75 -5.60 9.14
N GLU A 85 -1.58 -5.02 9.39
CA GLU A 85 -0.32 -5.56 8.89
C GLU A 85 -0.17 -7.05 9.20
N GLY A 86 0.20 -7.83 8.19
CA GLY A 86 0.29 -9.30 8.28
C GLY A 86 -1.01 -10.06 8.00
N TYR A 87 -2.09 -9.37 7.58
CA TYR A 87 -3.38 -9.98 7.28
C TYR A 87 -3.91 -9.60 5.89
N PHE A 88 -4.76 -10.46 5.33
CA PHE A 88 -5.64 -10.10 4.21
C PHE A 88 -6.68 -9.06 4.65
N ILE A 89 -7.16 -8.26 3.70
CA ILE A 89 -8.28 -7.36 3.90
C ILE A 89 -9.56 -8.20 4.03
N ALA A 90 -10.25 -8.08 5.16
CA ALA A 90 -11.57 -8.66 5.34
C ALA A 90 -12.63 -7.62 4.95
N GLY A 91 -13.80 -8.07 4.48
CA GLY A 91 -14.93 -7.17 4.27
C GLY A 91 -16.28 -7.85 4.34
N LEU A 92 -17.30 -7.05 4.66
CA LEU A 92 -18.69 -7.51 4.76
C LEU A 92 -19.68 -6.40 4.36
N PRO A 93 -20.84 -6.73 3.80
CA PRO A 93 -21.93 -5.77 3.63
C PRO A 93 -22.37 -5.17 4.97
N LEU A 94 -22.75 -3.90 4.99
CA LEU A 94 -23.35 -3.27 6.18
C LEU A 94 -24.67 -3.89 6.60
N SER A 95 -25.37 -4.53 5.66
CA SER A 95 -26.59 -5.29 5.93
C SER A 95 -26.35 -6.62 6.65
N SER A 96 -25.09 -7.00 6.87
CA SER A 96 -24.78 -8.22 7.61
C SER A 96 -25.26 -8.11 9.06
N GLY A 97 -25.74 -9.23 9.62
CA GLY A 97 -25.84 -9.42 11.07
C GLY A 97 -24.47 -9.24 11.74
N PRO A 98 -24.40 -9.30 13.08
CA PRO A 98 -23.41 -8.54 13.87
C PRO A 98 -22.08 -8.34 13.16
N LEU A 99 -21.71 -7.08 12.89
CA LEU A 99 -20.55 -6.75 12.05
C LEU A 99 -19.26 -7.25 12.72
N GLN A 100 -18.85 -8.46 12.36
CA GLN A 100 -17.67 -9.13 12.89
C GLN A 100 -16.76 -9.49 11.73
N LEU A 101 -15.69 -8.71 11.56
CA LEU A 101 -14.71 -8.94 10.51
C LEU A 101 -13.64 -9.89 11.00
N GLN A 102 -13.42 -10.96 10.26
CA GLN A 102 -12.43 -11.98 10.58
C GLN A 102 -11.18 -11.81 9.72
N LEU A 103 -10.08 -11.36 10.32
CA LEU A 103 -8.81 -11.24 9.61
C LEU A 103 -8.14 -12.61 9.47
N ARG A 104 -7.81 -12.98 8.21
CA ARG A 104 -7.01 -14.15 7.88
C ARG A 104 -5.53 -13.74 7.76
N PRO A 105 -4.60 -14.42 8.44
CA PRO A 105 -3.18 -14.10 8.34
C PRO A 105 -2.64 -14.38 6.93
N LEU A 106 -1.66 -13.60 6.51
CA LEU A 106 -0.87 -13.85 5.31
C LEU A 106 -0.02 -15.13 5.46
N PRO A 107 0.47 -15.73 4.37
CA PRO A 107 1.45 -16.81 4.43
C PRO A 107 2.68 -16.41 5.25
N GLY A 108 3.18 -17.32 6.08
CA GLY A 108 4.36 -17.06 6.93
C GLY A 108 5.70 -17.06 6.18
N ARG A 109 5.73 -17.54 4.93
CA ARG A 109 6.91 -17.61 4.08
C ARG A 109 6.53 -17.44 2.61
N ASP A 110 7.48 -16.94 1.82
CA ASP A 110 7.40 -16.92 0.36
C ASP A 110 7.49 -18.34 -0.21
N ASP A 111 6.81 -18.60 -1.32
CA ASP A 111 6.92 -19.83 -2.10
C ASP A 111 7.63 -19.57 -3.45
N PRO A 112 8.92 -19.96 -3.57
CA PRO A 112 9.66 -19.85 -4.83
C PRO A 112 9.09 -20.64 -6.00
N SER A 113 8.27 -21.66 -5.75
CA SER A 113 7.65 -22.50 -6.78
C SER A 113 6.38 -21.90 -7.38
N TYR A 114 5.93 -20.76 -6.86
CA TYR A 114 4.74 -20.07 -7.37
C TYR A 114 4.82 -19.81 -8.88
N ALA A 115 3.79 -20.27 -9.60
CA ALA A 115 3.63 -20.03 -11.01
C ALA A 115 2.99 -18.65 -11.25
N TRP A 116 3.73 -17.76 -11.91
CA TRP A 116 3.26 -16.43 -12.24
C TRP A 116 2.00 -16.46 -13.12
N VAL A 117 1.10 -15.53 -12.86
CA VAL A 117 -0.10 -15.32 -13.65
C VAL A 117 0.24 -14.52 -14.91
N ASP A 118 -0.08 -15.07 -16.09
CA ASP A 118 0.00 -14.30 -17.33
C ASP A 118 -1.13 -13.25 -17.34
N PRO A 119 -0.80 -11.95 -17.49
CA PRO A 119 -1.78 -10.87 -17.35
C PRO A 119 -2.71 -10.68 -18.55
N TYR A 120 -2.42 -11.31 -19.70
CA TYR A 120 -3.19 -11.13 -20.94
C TYR A 120 -4.58 -11.75 -20.84
N PRO A 121 -5.59 -11.12 -21.46
CA PRO A 121 -6.98 -11.53 -21.31
C PRO A 121 -7.20 -12.93 -21.86
N ASP A 122 -7.86 -13.75 -21.05
CA ASP A 122 -8.20 -15.13 -21.39
C ASP A 122 -9.34 -15.58 -20.47
N PRO A 123 -10.56 -15.76 -21.00
CA PRO A 123 -11.72 -16.18 -20.21
C PRO A 123 -11.54 -17.53 -19.51
N ALA A 124 -10.65 -18.41 -19.99
CA ALA A 124 -10.36 -19.69 -19.37
C ALA A 124 -9.39 -19.57 -18.18
N ARG A 125 -8.68 -18.44 -18.05
CA ARG A 125 -7.78 -18.14 -16.94
C ARG A 125 -8.44 -17.15 -16.00
N GLU A 126 -9.05 -17.67 -14.95
CA GLU A 126 -9.79 -16.87 -13.95
C GLU A 126 -9.01 -15.63 -13.46
N PHE A 127 -7.72 -15.81 -13.14
CA PHE A 127 -6.88 -14.75 -12.57
C PHE A 127 -6.17 -13.86 -13.61
N ALA A 128 -6.42 -14.02 -14.91
CA ALA A 128 -5.80 -13.15 -15.90
C ALA A 128 -6.22 -11.69 -15.67
N CYS A 129 -5.26 -10.84 -15.34
CA CYS A 129 -5.51 -9.49 -14.82
C CYS A 129 -6.38 -8.65 -15.76
N ALA A 130 -6.15 -8.76 -17.07
CA ALA A 130 -6.90 -8.04 -18.10
C ALA A 130 -8.37 -8.45 -18.23
N ASN A 131 -8.79 -9.57 -17.63
CA ASN A 131 -10.20 -9.98 -17.60
C ASN A 131 -11.05 -8.98 -16.81
N CYS A 132 -10.48 -8.36 -15.77
CA CYS A 132 -11.16 -7.41 -14.89
C CYS A 132 -10.55 -5.99 -14.94
N HIS A 133 -9.23 -5.88 -15.06
CA HIS A 133 -8.48 -4.62 -14.99
C HIS A 133 -8.02 -4.13 -16.38
N ARG A 134 -8.94 -4.14 -17.35
CA ARG A 134 -8.61 -3.94 -18.77
C ARG A 134 -7.86 -2.64 -19.04
N GLN A 135 -8.29 -1.54 -18.43
CA GLN A 135 -7.63 -0.26 -18.67
C GLN A 135 -6.20 -0.22 -18.10
N ILE A 136 -5.99 -0.65 -16.85
CA ILE A 136 -4.64 -0.73 -16.26
C ILE A 136 -3.74 -1.65 -17.10
N PHE A 137 -4.28 -2.77 -17.56
CA PHE A 137 -3.56 -3.67 -18.45
C PHE A 137 -3.12 -2.98 -19.74
N GLN A 138 -3.97 -2.18 -20.38
CA GLN A 138 -3.62 -1.45 -21.60
C GLN A 138 -2.50 -0.43 -21.36
N GLU A 139 -2.57 0.31 -20.25
CA GLU A 139 -1.53 1.27 -19.84
C GLU A 139 -0.20 0.55 -19.58
N TRP A 140 -0.22 -0.53 -18.82
CA TRP A 140 0.96 -1.37 -18.58
C TRP A 140 1.52 -1.94 -19.89
N GLN A 141 0.69 -2.51 -20.75
CA GLN A 141 1.10 -3.10 -22.03
C GLN A 141 1.80 -2.07 -22.93
N ALA A 142 1.33 -0.82 -22.92
CA ALA A 142 1.94 0.29 -23.63
C ALA A 142 3.24 0.81 -22.98
N SER A 143 3.52 0.49 -21.72
CA SER A 143 4.67 1.01 -20.96
C SER A 143 6.00 0.32 -21.26
N ALA A 144 7.10 0.91 -20.80
CA ALA A 144 8.42 0.27 -20.83
C ALA A 144 8.52 -0.93 -19.88
N HIS A 145 7.70 -1.01 -18.82
CA HIS A 145 7.71 -2.13 -17.88
C HIS A 145 7.32 -3.45 -18.55
N SER A 146 6.27 -3.46 -19.38
CA SER A 146 5.85 -4.66 -20.13
C SER A 146 6.89 -5.14 -21.15
N ARG A 147 7.75 -4.21 -21.60
CA ARG A 147 8.82 -4.45 -22.58
C ARG A 147 10.19 -4.54 -21.95
N SER A 148 10.32 -4.50 -20.63
CA SER A 148 11.62 -4.39 -19.96
C SER A 148 12.56 -5.55 -20.31
N ALA A 149 12.05 -6.77 -20.48
CA ALA A 149 12.85 -7.93 -20.89
C ALA A 149 13.15 -8.01 -22.40
N VAL A 150 12.30 -7.43 -23.25
CA VAL A 150 12.26 -7.74 -24.70
C VAL A 150 12.31 -6.53 -25.63
N GLY A 151 12.25 -5.32 -25.07
CA GLY A 151 12.20 -4.08 -25.83
C GLY A 151 13.52 -3.79 -26.55
N ARG A 152 13.42 -3.37 -27.82
CA ARG A 152 14.56 -3.11 -28.71
C ARG A 152 15.68 -2.31 -28.04
N HIS A 153 15.37 -1.14 -27.45
CA HIS A 153 16.39 -0.27 -26.83
C HIS A 153 17.21 -0.98 -25.76
N PHE A 154 16.56 -1.81 -24.92
CA PHE A 154 17.27 -2.62 -23.94
C PHE A 154 18.06 -3.73 -24.61
N ARG A 155 17.47 -4.44 -25.57
CA ARG A 155 18.11 -5.53 -26.30
C ARG A 155 19.37 -5.10 -27.03
N ASP A 156 19.35 -3.93 -27.66
CA ASP A 156 20.50 -3.40 -28.38
C ASP A 156 21.68 -3.08 -27.42
N LEU A 157 21.38 -2.65 -26.19
CA LEU A 157 22.38 -2.38 -25.14
C LEU A 157 22.87 -3.65 -24.44
N TYR A 158 21.95 -4.59 -24.20
CA TYR A 158 22.21 -5.82 -23.46
C TYR A 158 22.92 -6.87 -24.32
N GLY A 159 22.37 -7.17 -25.50
CA GLY A 159 22.80 -8.27 -26.37
C GLY A 159 23.77 -7.84 -27.47
N ASP A 160 23.82 -8.58 -28.56
CA ASP A 160 24.76 -8.37 -29.69
C ASP A 160 24.24 -7.39 -30.75
N GLY A 161 23.46 -6.39 -30.33
CA GLY A 161 23.01 -5.30 -31.20
C GLY A 161 24.18 -4.49 -31.78
N PRO A 162 23.93 -3.72 -32.86
CA PRO A 162 24.94 -2.83 -33.42
C PRO A 162 25.30 -1.73 -32.40
N GLY A 163 26.59 -1.59 -32.08
CA GLY A 163 27.10 -0.56 -31.16
C GLY A 163 27.91 -1.11 -29.99
N TRP A 164 27.84 -0.45 -28.83
CA TRP A 164 28.43 -0.92 -27.57
C TRP A 164 27.45 -1.86 -26.86
N SER A 165 27.96 -2.96 -26.29
CA SER A 165 27.16 -3.96 -25.59
C SER A 165 27.78 -4.29 -24.24
N LEU A 166 26.96 -4.26 -23.19
CA LEU A 166 27.41 -4.63 -21.84
C LEU A 166 27.84 -6.10 -21.80
N SER A 167 27.08 -7.00 -22.42
CA SER A 167 27.35 -8.44 -22.37
C SER A 167 28.68 -8.82 -23.02
N ARG A 168 29.14 -8.04 -24.01
CA ARG A 168 30.45 -8.22 -24.67
C ARG A 168 31.62 -7.76 -23.82
N GLN A 169 31.45 -6.72 -22.99
CA GLN A 169 32.53 -6.15 -22.20
C GLN A 169 32.59 -6.71 -20.77
N TYR A 170 31.44 -7.11 -20.21
CA TYR A 170 31.28 -7.53 -18.82
C TYR A 170 30.39 -8.77 -18.74
N GLU A 171 30.94 -9.92 -19.11
CA GLU A 171 30.21 -11.19 -19.15
C GLU A 171 29.60 -11.58 -17.80
N ASP A 172 30.32 -11.36 -16.69
CA ASP A 172 29.81 -11.63 -15.33
C ASP A 172 28.69 -10.67 -14.89
N GLY A 173 28.50 -9.56 -15.60
CA GLY A 173 27.49 -8.53 -15.33
C GLY A 173 26.10 -8.83 -15.83
N LYS A 174 25.95 -9.82 -16.70
CA LYS A 174 24.70 -10.12 -17.43
C LYS A 174 23.53 -10.40 -16.47
N GLY A 175 23.81 -11.02 -15.32
CA GLY A 175 22.82 -11.38 -14.29
C GLY A 175 22.14 -10.18 -13.63
N VAL A 176 22.87 -9.08 -13.43
CA VAL A 176 22.33 -7.90 -12.72
C VAL A 176 21.19 -7.24 -13.51
N CYS A 177 21.24 -7.32 -14.84
CA CYS A 177 20.18 -6.80 -15.70
C CYS A 177 18.86 -7.52 -15.48
N ALA A 178 18.91 -8.85 -15.30
CA ALA A 178 17.72 -9.68 -15.15
C ALA A 178 16.92 -9.35 -13.88
N ALA A 179 17.61 -8.92 -12.82
CA ALA A 179 16.99 -8.54 -11.55
C ALA A 179 15.96 -7.41 -11.69
N CYS A 180 16.17 -6.48 -12.63
CA CYS A 180 15.25 -5.39 -12.92
C CYS A 180 14.39 -5.65 -14.18
N HIS A 181 14.97 -6.26 -15.22
CA HIS A 181 14.34 -6.36 -16.53
C HIS A 181 13.46 -7.60 -16.72
N ALA A 182 13.72 -8.69 -16.02
CA ALA A 182 12.94 -9.93 -16.06
C ALA A 182 12.79 -10.52 -14.65
N PRO A 183 12.22 -9.77 -13.70
CA PRO A 183 12.31 -10.11 -12.28
C PRO A 183 11.50 -11.35 -11.88
N ALA A 184 10.64 -11.83 -12.78
CA ALA A 184 9.83 -13.03 -12.63
C ALA A 184 10.58 -14.33 -13.03
N LEU A 185 11.83 -14.27 -13.46
CA LEU A 185 12.64 -15.48 -13.72
C LEU A 185 12.70 -16.37 -12.48
N ALA A 186 12.67 -17.68 -12.67
CA ALA A 186 12.81 -18.62 -11.55
C ALA A 186 14.26 -18.63 -11.04
N PRO A 187 14.50 -18.93 -9.75
CA PRO A 187 15.83 -19.22 -9.26
C PRO A 187 16.48 -20.34 -10.08
N GLY A 188 17.71 -20.13 -10.55
CA GLY A 188 18.44 -21.10 -11.37
C GLY A 188 18.04 -21.15 -12.85
N ASP A 189 17.12 -20.30 -13.31
CA ASP A 189 16.80 -20.19 -14.73
C ASP A 189 18.03 -19.68 -15.51
N PRO A 190 18.50 -20.40 -16.55
CA PRO A 190 19.65 -19.97 -17.34
C PRO A 190 19.44 -18.61 -18.02
N ALA A 191 18.19 -18.19 -18.24
CA ALA A 191 17.89 -16.87 -18.79
C ALA A 191 18.27 -15.71 -17.85
N PHE A 192 18.61 -16.00 -16.58
CA PHE A 192 19.18 -14.99 -15.68
C PHE A 192 20.52 -14.46 -16.21
N LEU A 193 21.33 -15.32 -16.83
CA LEU A 193 22.63 -14.94 -17.41
C LEU A 193 22.55 -14.61 -18.90
N ASP A 194 21.41 -14.88 -19.53
CA ASP A 194 21.17 -14.63 -20.95
C ASP A 194 19.68 -14.34 -21.20
N LEU A 195 19.32 -13.06 -21.15
CA LEU A 195 17.95 -12.63 -21.35
C LEU A 195 17.43 -12.91 -22.76
N ASP A 196 18.27 -13.22 -23.76
CA ASP A 196 17.79 -13.66 -25.09
C ASP A 196 17.04 -14.99 -25.01
N ARG A 197 17.22 -15.73 -23.91
CA ARG A 197 16.51 -16.96 -23.57
C ARG A 197 15.28 -16.75 -22.71
N VAL A 198 14.92 -15.50 -22.34
CA VAL A 198 13.72 -15.23 -21.54
C VAL A 198 12.46 -15.66 -22.28
N ARG A 199 11.60 -16.46 -21.65
CA ARG A 199 10.35 -16.98 -22.21
C ARG A 199 9.22 -16.90 -21.18
N GLY A 200 8.01 -17.27 -21.60
CA GLY A 200 6.85 -17.36 -20.72
C GLY A 200 6.50 -16.04 -20.03
N GLN A 201 6.09 -16.13 -18.77
CA GLN A 201 5.67 -14.97 -17.97
C GLN A 201 6.82 -14.01 -17.69
N ALA A 202 8.05 -14.51 -17.55
CA ALA A 202 9.23 -13.66 -17.36
C ALA A 202 9.50 -12.74 -18.58
N ALA A 203 9.13 -13.18 -19.80
CA ALA A 203 9.24 -12.36 -21.00
C ALA A 203 8.21 -11.21 -21.05
N ARG A 204 7.24 -11.18 -20.13
CA ARG A 204 6.32 -10.05 -19.95
C ARG A 204 6.96 -8.89 -19.17
N GLY A 205 8.24 -9.00 -18.82
CA GLY A 205 8.97 -7.95 -18.10
C GLY A 205 8.47 -7.79 -16.66
N VAL A 206 8.45 -6.54 -16.19
CA VAL A 206 7.88 -6.14 -14.89
C VAL A 206 6.35 -6.15 -15.01
N HIS A 207 5.73 -7.32 -14.84
CA HIS A 207 4.29 -7.54 -15.03
C HIS A 207 3.47 -7.38 -13.74
N CYS A 208 2.14 -7.33 -13.89
CA CYS A 208 1.18 -7.07 -12.80
C CYS A 208 1.43 -7.97 -11.59
N ASP A 209 1.46 -9.28 -11.83
CA ASP A 209 1.58 -10.25 -10.76
C ASP A 209 2.94 -10.16 -10.02
N PHE A 210 4.06 -9.89 -10.71
CA PHE A 210 5.32 -9.58 -10.02
C PHE A 210 5.18 -8.35 -9.12
N CYS A 211 4.73 -7.23 -9.68
CA CYS A 211 4.58 -5.98 -8.94
C CYS A 211 3.61 -6.08 -7.76
N HIS A 212 2.60 -6.95 -7.84
CA HIS A 212 1.61 -7.15 -6.77
C HIS A 212 1.98 -8.28 -5.80
N LYS A 213 3.13 -8.94 -5.94
CA LYS A 213 3.66 -9.91 -4.97
C LYS A 213 4.72 -9.34 -4.03
N VAL A 214 5.01 -8.04 -4.12
CA VAL A 214 6.00 -7.35 -3.28
C VAL A 214 5.38 -6.98 -1.93
N ALA A 215 5.80 -7.68 -0.88
CA ALA A 215 5.34 -7.43 0.49
C ALA A 215 6.17 -6.36 1.21
N GLY A 216 7.38 -6.07 0.74
CA GLY A 216 8.30 -5.17 1.43
C GLY A 216 9.62 -4.98 0.69
N LEU A 217 10.60 -4.44 1.41
CA LEU A 217 12.00 -4.35 0.97
C LEU A 217 12.87 -5.23 1.88
N HIS A 218 13.92 -5.81 1.31
CA HIS A 218 15.00 -6.41 2.08
C HIS A 218 15.88 -5.32 2.72
N GLU A 219 16.66 -5.70 3.73
CA GLU A 219 17.75 -4.86 4.20
C GLU A 219 18.83 -4.79 3.11
N GLY A 220 19.31 -3.59 2.81
CA GLY A 220 20.27 -3.36 1.73
C GLY A 220 20.39 -1.88 1.40
N SER A 221 21.29 -1.58 0.47
CA SER A 221 21.48 -0.23 -0.06
C SER A 221 20.93 -0.14 -1.49
N PHE A 222 20.12 0.88 -1.74
CA PHE A 222 19.72 1.24 -3.10
C PHE A 222 20.97 1.47 -3.95
N GLY A 223 20.96 0.97 -5.17
CA GLY A 223 22.10 1.07 -6.08
C GLY A 223 23.06 -0.11 -6.04
N THR A 224 23.18 -0.85 -4.93
CA THR A 224 24.05 -2.05 -4.89
C THR A 224 23.24 -3.35 -4.89
N SER A 225 22.04 -3.31 -4.31
CA SER A 225 21.04 -4.38 -4.42
C SER A 225 20.01 -3.97 -5.46
N HIS A 226 19.79 -4.80 -6.48
CA HIS A 226 19.06 -4.42 -7.68
C HIS A 226 17.73 -5.16 -7.81
N GLY A 227 16.70 -4.43 -8.20
CA GLY A 227 15.37 -4.93 -8.54
C GLY A 227 14.84 -5.96 -7.57
N ARG A 228 14.53 -7.15 -8.08
CA ARG A 228 13.97 -8.27 -7.31
C ARG A 228 14.79 -8.65 -6.06
N ASP A 229 16.09 -8.38 -6.05
CA ASP A 229 16.97 -8.79 -4.96
C ASP A 229 16.86 -7.84 -3.75
N LEU A 230 16.34 -6.62 -3.96
CA LEU A 230 15.99 -5.70 -2.88
C LEU A 230 14.49 -5.73 -2.54
N LEU A 231 13.65 -6.30 -3.41
CA LEU A 231 12.21 -6.43 -3.19
C LEU A 231 11.89 -7.74 -2.46
N LYS A 232 11.21 -7.64 -1.31
CA LYS A 232 10.76 -8.81 -0.56
C LYS A 232 9.45 -9.33 -1.15
N LEU A 233 9.53 -10.45 -1.86
CA LEU A 233 8.35 -11.15 -2.38
C LEU A 233 7.64 -11.96 -1.28
N LEU A 234 6.32 -12.06 -1.38
CA LEU A 234 5.51 -13.02 -0.64
C LEU A 234 4.48 -13.66 -1.57
N ARG A 235 4.86 -14.79 -2.16
CA ARG A 235 4.03 -15.60 -3.05
C ARG A 235 3.39 -16.74 -2.26
N PRO A 236 2.08 -16.99 -2.44
CA PRO A 236 1.39 -18.04 -1.72
C PRO A 236 1.64 -19.40 -2.39
N SER A 237 1.65 -20.47 -1.59
CA SER A 237 1.70 -21.84 -2.11
C SER A 237 0.35 -22.33 -2.68
N GLN A 238 -0.75 -21.66 -2.32
CA GLN A 238 -2.11 -21.95 -2.78
C GLN A 238 -2.93 -20.65 -2.85
N GLY A 239 -3.78 -20.54 -3.87
CA GLY A 239 -4.60 -19.34 -4.10
C GLY A 239 -3.78 -18.13 -4.55
N GLN A 240 -4.32 -16.92 -4.34
CA GLN A 240 -3.65 -15.66 -4.68
C GLN A 240 -3.44 -14.76 -3.46
N LEU A 241 -2.47 -13.85 -3.62
CA LEU A 241 -2.17 -12.77 -2.70
C LEU A 241 -1.69 -11.57 -3.53
N PHE A 242 -2.27 -10.41 -3.32
CA PHE A 242 -1.86 -9.18 -3.98
C PHE A 242 -1.66 -8.08 -2.94
N PHE A 243 -0.58 -7.30 -3.08
CA PHE A 243 -0.35 -6.11 -2.28
C PHE A 243 -0.67 -4.86 -3.10
N GLY A 244 -1.24 -3.85 -2.45
CA GLY A 244 -1.58 -2.62 -3.13
C GLY A 244 -1.75 -1.43 -2.19
N PRO A 245 -2.00 -0.23 -2.76
CA PRO A 245 -2.09 1.01 -2.00
C PRO A 245 -3.48 1.23 -1.35
N LEU A 246 -4.43 0.30 -1.50
CA LEU A 246 -5.81 0.44 -1.00
C LEU A 246 -6.08 -0.56 0.12
N ASP A 247 -6.71 -0.09 1.20
CA ASP A 247 -7.02 -0.85 2.43
C ASP A 247 -8.46 -1.37 2.48
N ASP A 248 -9.18 -1.26 1.36
CA ASP A 248 -10.59 -1.62 1.22
C ASP A 248 -10.90 -2.45 -0.03
N VAL A 249 -9.90 -3.16 -0.54
CA VAL A 249 -10.07 -4.18 -1.57
C VAL A 249 -10.39 -5.52 -0.89
N ASP A 250 -11.66 -5.80 -0.69
CA ASP A 250 -12.15 -6.96 0.08
C ASP A 250 -12.53 -8.15 -0.83
N ARG A 251 -11.54 -8.66 -1.57
CA ARG A 251 -11.70 -9.82 -2.48
C ARG A 251 -11.06 -11.10 -1.96
N ASP A 252 -10.80 -11.15 -0.65
CA ASP A 252 -10.11 -12.24 0.06
C ASP A 252 -8.65 -12.50 -0.37
N GLU A 253 -8.15 -11.90 -1.44
CA GLU A 253 -6.82 -12.14 -2.00
C GLU A 253 -5.90 -10.92 -1.89
N ASP A 254 -6.34 -9.84 -1.24
CA ASP A 254 -5.62 -8.58 -1.19
C ASP A 254 -5.13 -8.22 0.22
N SER A 255 -4.00 -7.54 0.28
CA SER A 255 -3.48 -6.90 1.49
C SER A 255 -3.00 -5.48 1.17
N PHE A 256 -3.21 -4.56 2.10
CA PHE A 256 -2.69 -3.22 1.97
C PHE A 256 -1.20 -3.19 2.30
N SER A 257 -0.43 -2.40 1.54
CA SER A 257 0.95 -2.07 1.85
C SER A 257 1.24 -0.59 1.58
N PRO A 258 1.72 0.17 2.59
CA PRO A 258 2.08 1.56 2.40
C PRO A 258 3.27 1.74 1.43
N LEU A 259 4.06 0.69 1.19
CA LEU A 259 5.18 0.69 0.24
C LEU A 259 4.73 1.10 -1.17
N TYR A 260 3.48 0.79 -1.56
CA TYR A 260 2.94 1.15 -2.86
C TYR A 260 2.71 2.66 -3.04
N ARG A 261 2.88 3.45 -1.97
CA ARG A 261 2.83 4.93 -1.99
C ARG A 261 4.20 5.55 -1.67
N ASP A 262 5.26 4.75 -1.64
CA ASP A 262 6.61 5.18 -1.28
C ASP A 262 7.58 5.04 -2.45
N SER A 263 8.32 6.10 -2.77
CA SER A 263 9.34 6.11 -3.83
C SER A 263 10.43 5.05 -3.66
N ARG A 264 10.68 4.59 -2.43
CA ARG A 264 11.62 3.50 -2.13
C ARG A 264 11.26 2.19 -2.83
N TYR A 265 9.98 2.00 -3.18
CA TYR A 265 9.57 0.86 -3.98
C TYR A 265 10.21 0.91 -5.38
N CYS A 266 10.10 2.06 -6.04
CA CYS A 266 10.66 2.29 -7.36
C CYS A 266 12.20 2.30 -7.34
N ALA A 267 12.78 2.80 -6.24
CA ALA A 267 14.23 2.89 -6.05
C ALA A 267 14.95 1.54 -6.13
N ALA A 268 14.26 0.42 -5.85
CA ALA A 268 14.85 -0.91 -6.01
C ALA A 268 15.35 -1.16 -7.44
N CYS A 269 14.65 -0.64 -8.46
CA CYS A 269 15.06 -0.75 -9.86
C CYS A 269 15.62 0.55 -10.44
N HIS A 270 15.32 1.71 -9.85
CA HIS A 270 15.64 3.04 -10.39
C HIS A 270 16.82 3.74 -9.69
N GLU A 271 17.67 2.98 -9.01
CA GLU A 271 18.98 3.37 -8.50
C GLU A 271 19.95 2.23 -8.77
N GLY A 272 21.10 2.52 -9.41
CA GLY A 272 21.99 1.48 -9.91
C GLY A 272 23.45 1.90 -9.98
N VAL A 273 24.27 1.19 -9.22
CA VAL A 273 25.72 1.26 -9.22
C VAL A 273 26.24 -0.09 -9.70
N LEU A 274 26.76 -0.12 -10.92
CA LEU A 274 27.32 -1.32 -11.53
C LEU A 274 28.83 -1.18 -11.60
N PHE A 275 29.55 -2.14 -11.03
CA PHE A 275 31.03 -2.16 -11.02
C PHE A 275 31.68 -0.89 -10.45
N GLY A 276 31.04 -0.30 -9.43
CA GLY A 276 31.52 0.94 -8.80
C GLY A 276 31.21 2.22 -9.60
N VAL A 277 30.48 2.11 -10.72
CA VAL A 277 30.04 3.25 -11.53
C VAL A 277 28.55 3.47 -11.33
N GLU A 278 28.17 4.71 -11.03
CA GLU A 278 26.77 5.11 -10.96
C GLU A 278 26.18 5.17 -12.38
N VAL A 279 25.40 4.15 -12.75
CA VAL A 279 24.85 4.01 -14.12
C VAL A 279 23.52 4.73 -14.27
N TYR A 280 22.68 4.72 -13.23
CA TYR A 280 21.44 5.48 -13.16
C TYR A 280 21.13 5.86 -11.70
N ARG A 281 20.80 7.14 -11.49
CA ARG A 281 20.70 7.75 -10.15
C ARG A 281 19.35 8.42 -9.88
N THR A 282 18.30 7.95 -10.55
CA THR A 282 16.99 8.61 -10.55
C THR A 282 16.44 8.81 -9.13
N PHE A 283 16.61 7.83 -8.24
CA PHE A 283 16.14 7.97 -6.87
C PHE A 283 16.95 9.00 -6.07
N SER A 284 18.28 8.97 -6.15
CA SER A 284 19.14 9.94 -5.45
C SER A 284 18.98 11.36 -5.98
N GLU A 285 18.78 11.52 -7.30
CA GLU A 285 18.43 12.79 -7.93
C GLU A 285 17.07 13.29 -7.45
N TRP A 286 16.05 12.41 -7.43
CA TRP A 286 14.73 12.75 -6.88
C TRP A 286 14.83 13.16 -5.41
N LYS A 287 15.58 12.44 -4.59
CA LYS A 287 15.77 12.75 -3.16
C LYS A 287 16.34 14.15 -2.93
N SER A 288 17.15 14.63 -3.87
CA SER A 288 17.75 15.97 -3.86
C SER A 288 16.86 17.05 -4.49
N SER A 289 15.75 16.66 -5.11
CA SER A 289 14.85 17.56 -5.86
C SER A 289 13.87 18.32 -4.95
N PRO A 290 13.24 19.41 -5.47
CA PRO A 290 12.12 20.05 -4.80
C PRO A 290 10.93 19.12 -4.54
N ALA A 291 10.68 18.15 -5.42
CA ALA A 291 9.55 17.22 -5.28
C ALA A 291 9.70 16.35 -4.01
N ALA A 292 10.89 15.82 -3.75
CA ALA A 292 11.15 15.08 -2.52
C ALA A 292 11.03 15.96 -1.27
N ARG A 293 11.52 17.21 -1.32
CA ARG A 293 11.35 18.17 -0.21
C ARG A 293 9.88 18.50 0.07
N ALA A 294 9.03 18.48 -0.96
CA ALA A 294 7.59 18.65 -0.85
C ALA A 294 6.85 17.35 -0.47
N GLY A 295 7.57 16.23 -0.27
CA GLY A 295 6.97 14.95 0.07
C GLY A 295 6.20 14.28 -1.07
N VAL A 296 6.46 14.66 -2.32
CA VAL A 296 5.79 14.10 -3.52
C VAL A 296 6.52 12.83 -3.97
N PRO A 297 5.92 11.63 -3.77
CA PRO A 297 6.53 10.38 -4.18
C PRO A 297 6.47 10.17 -5.70
N CYS A 298 7.25 9.21 -6.22
CA CYS A 298 7.29 8.86 -7.63
C CYS A 298 5.88 8.57 -8.20
N GLN A 299 5.06 7.87 -7.42
CA GLN A 299 3.72 7.43 -7.79
C GLN A 299 2.77 8.60 -8.08
N ASP A 300 2.91 9.73 -7.40
CA ASP A 300 2.01 10.88 -7.57
C ASP A 300 2.15 11.55 -8.94
N CYS A 301 3.30 11.37 -9.61
CA CYS A 301 3.52 11.83 -10.98
C CYS A 301 3.43 10.69 -12.00
N HIS A 302 4.05 9.54 -11.72
CA HIS A 302 4.19 8.44 -12.70
C HIS A 302 3.07 7.39 -12.66
N MET A 303 2.28 7.36 -11.58
CA MET A 303 1.11 6.50 -11.42
C MET A 303 -0.13 7.34 -11.05
N LYS A 304 -0.16 8.59 -11.51
CA LYS A 304 -1.23 9.53 -11.23
C LYS A 304 -2.57 8.99 -11.77
N PRO A 305 -3.66 9.09 -11.00
CA PRO A 305 -4.99 8.81 -11.52
C PRO A 305 -5.27 9.65 -12.76
N THR A 306 -5.60 8.98 -13.87
CA THR A 306 -5.99 9.60 -15.14
C THR A 306 -7.41 10.17 -15.10
N GLY A 307 -8.18 9.85 -14.05
CA GLY A 307 -9.58 10.24 -13.89
C GLY A 307 -10.56 9.42 -14.75
N THR A 308 -10.05 8.49 -15.57
CA THR A 308 -10.88 7.65 -16.43
C THR A 308 -11.44 6.42 -15.70
N MET A 309 -10.81 6.00 -14.61
CA MET A 309 -11.24 4.87 -13.78
C MET A 309 -11.71 5.37 -12.42
N THR A 310 -13.01 5.27 -12.17
CA THR A 310 -13.61 5.42 -10.83
C THR A 310 -13.86 4.08 -10.14
N ASN A 311 -13.75 2.99 -10.91
CA ASN A 311 -13.86 1.61 -10.45
C ASN A 311 -12.82 0.77 -11.20
N ILE A 312 -11.96 0.06 -10.45
CA ILE A 312 -10.82 -0.68 -10.99
C ILE A 312 -11.21 -1.99 -11.68
N ALA A 313 -12.41 -2.53 -11.38
CA ALA A 313 -12.95 -3.76 -11.95
C ALA A 313 -14.49 -3.70 -12.08
N PRO A 314 -15.03 -2.87 -13.00
CA PRO A 314 -16.47 -2.66 -13.16
C PRO A 314 -17.24 -3.96 -13.41
N GLY A 315 -18.39 -4.14 -12.75
CA GLY A 315 -19.23 -5.33 -12.88
C GLY A 315 -18.63 -6.62 -12.32
N ARG A 316 -17.40 -6.53 -11.78
CA ARG A 316 -16.72 -7.66 -11.16
C ARG A 316 -16.60 -7.50 -9.68
N GLY A 317 -17.00 -6.38 -9.07
CA GLY A 317 -16.91 -6.12 -7.62
C GLY A 317 -15.71 -5.26 -7.21
N GLY A 318 -15.14 -4.50 -8.15
CA GLY A 318 -14.35 -3.31 -7.85
C GLY A 318 -15.22 -2.21 -7.24
#